data_AF-A0A356QMC9-F1
#
_entry.id   AF-A0A356QMC9-F1
#
_cell.length_a   1.000
_cell.length_b   1.000
_cell.length_c   1.000
_cell.angle_alpha   90.00
_cell.angle_beta   90.00
_cell.angle_gamma   90.00
#
_symmetry.space_group_name_H-M   'P 1'
#
loop_
_entity.id
_entity.type
_entity.pdbx_description
1 polymer ?
#
loop_
_entity_poly.entity_id
_entity_poly.type
_entity_poly.pdbx_seq_one_letter_code
_entity_poly.pdbx_strand_id
1 'polypeptide(L)'
;QERMRRVDDCMFTAFDFPDCGQVRAKRPVSTTPLQALNLMNSPFVISQSKLIAKRALTESKNDLTRTLDRCFELLLARHPTAQERTAVQNITSKEDLFLVCRAILNSNAFTFLE
;
A
#
# COMPACT_ATOMS: atom_id res chain seq x y z
N GLN A 1 5.42 36.85 2.04
CA GLN A 1 5.89 35.47 1.76
C GLN A 1 5.19 34.55 2.76
N GLU A 2 3.99 34.08 2.45
CA GLU A 2 3.26 33.15 3.31
C GLU A 2 4.02 31.83 3.33
N ARG A 3 4.66 31.53 4.47
CA ARG A 3 5.15 30.18 4.76
C ARG A 3 3.91 29.30 4.90
N MET A 4 3.56 28.60 3.82
CA MET A 4 2.64 27.46 3.82
C MET A 4 3.09 26.48 4.92
N ARG A 5 2.55 26.63 6.14
CA ARG A 5 2.75 25.72 7.26
C ARG A 5 1.38 25.13 7.57
N ARG A 6 1.25 23.83 7.30
CA ARG A 6 0.07 22.97 7.53
C ARG A 6 -1.01 23.05 6.44
N VAL A 7 -0.68 22.57 5.25
CA VAL A 7 -1.72 21.94 4.42
C VAL A 7 -1.84 20.52 4.97
N ASP A 8 -2.99 20.17 5.53
CA ASP A 8 -3.27 18.79 5.93
C ASP A 8 -3.36 17.96 4.65
N ASP A 9 -2.47 16.98 4.51
CA ASP A 9 -2.47 16.04 3.38
C ASP A 9 -3.47 14.89 3.59
N CYS A 10 -4.21 14.91 4.70
CA CYS A 10 -5.19 13.92 5.15
C CYS A 10 -4.61 12.50 5.32
N MET A 11 -3.30 12.32 5.14
CA MET A 11 -2.64 11.03 5.11
C MET A 11 -1.54 10.93 6.14
N PHE A 12 -0.48 11.70 5.98
CA PHE A 12 0.71 11.64 6.83
C PHE A 12 0.44 12.22 8.21
N THR A 13 -0.49 13.18 8.34
CA THR A 13 -0.95 13.68 9.65
C THR A 13 -1.39 12.53 10.58
N ALA A 14 -2.10 11.53 10.05
CA ALA A 14 -2.52 10.37 10.83
C ALA A 14 -1.35 9.45 11.24
N PHE A 15 -0.23 9.47 10.52
CA PHE A 15 0.95 8.61 10.74
C PHE A 15 2.08 9.29 11.52
N ASP A 16 1.69 10.13 12.50
CA ASP A 16 2.59 10.82 13.41
C ASP A 16 3.61 11.71 12.66
N PHE A 17 3.14 12.48 11.67
CA PHE A 17 3.99 13.42 10.92
C PHE A 17 4.76 14.33 11.88
N PRO A 18 6.11 14.33 11.85
CA PRO A 18 6.92 15.03 12.84
C PRO A 18 6.83 16.55 12.66
N ASP A 19 6.60 17.27 13.75
CA ASP A 19 6.75 18.72 13.78
C ASP A 19 8.24 19.09 13.67
N CYS A 20 8.61 19.92 12.68
CA CYS A 20 9.99 20.34 12.43
C CYS A 20 10.64 21.11 13.60
N GLY A 21 9.87 21.49 14.63
CA GLY A 21 10.38 22.14 15.84
C GLY A 21 10.92 21.19 16.93
N GLN A 22 10.87 19.87 16.73
CA GLN A 22 11.21 18.89 17.77
C GLN A 22 12.19 17.83 17.25
N VAL A 23 13.36 17.70 17.89
CA VAL A 23 14.29 16.60 17.61
C VAL A 23 13.66 15.29 18.08
N ARG A 24 13.62 14.29 17.20
CA ARG A 24 13.12 12.93 17.49
C ARG A 24 14.18 11.92 17.07
N ALA A 25 14.76 11.19 18.02
CA ALA A 25 15.81 10.21 17.77
C ALA A 25 15.30 8.93 17.10
N LYS A 26 14.00 8.59 17.26
CA LYS A 26 13.35 7.44 16.66
C LYS A 26 11.90 7.79 16.32
N ARG A 27 11.39 7.27 15.20
CA ARG A 27 9.98 7.40 14.82
C ARG A 27 9.11 6.62 15.82
N PRO A 28 8.06 7.21 16.41
CA PRO A 28 7.09 6.44 17.19
C PRO A 28 6.39 5.45 16.26
N VAL A 29 6.32 4.18 16.68
CA VAL A 29 5.54 3.15 15.98
C VAL A 29 4.19 3.11 16.68
N SER A 30 3.20 3.76 16.08
CA SER A 30 1.81 3.68 16.50
C SER A 30 1.06 2.81 15.49
N THR A 31 0.28 1.86 15.98
CA THR A 31 -0.62 1.04 15.17
C THR A 31 -2.03 1.28 15.69
N THR A 32 -2.54 2.49 15.45
CA THR A 32 -3.89 2.86 15.88
C THR A 32 -4.91 2.35 14.87
N PRO A 33 -6.12 1.98 15.32
CA PRO A 33 -7.21 1.62 14.41
C PRO A 33 -7.51 2.72 13.37
N LEU A 34 -7.32 3.99 13.73
CA LEU A 34 -7.53 5.13 12.83
C LEU A 34 -6.49 5.18 11.70
N GLN A 35 -5.23 4.84 11.98
CA GLN A 35 -4.18 4.75 10.96
C GLN A 35 -4.48 3.64 9.94
N ALA A 36 -4.90 2.46 10.41
CA ALA A 36 -5.31 1.36 9.54
C ALA A 36 -6.55 1.73 8.69
N LEU A 37 -7.54 2.38 9.31
CA LEU A 37 -8.73 2.86 8.59
C LEU A 37 -8.38 3.92 7.54
N ASN A 38 -7.44 4.82 7.84
CA ASN A 38 -6.99 5.82 6.88
C ASN A 38 -6.24 5.17 5.71
N LEU A 39 -5.34 4.22 5.98
CA LEU A 39 -4.67 3.44 4.94
C LEU A 39 -5.68 2.73 4.03
N MET A 40 -6.74 2.18 4.59
CA MET A 40 -7.76 1.46 3.84
C MET A 40 -8.54 2.40 2.93
N ASN A 41 -8.93 3.58 3.39
CA ASN A 41 -9.89 4.46 2.70
C ASN A 41 -9.26 5.66 1.97
N SER A 42 -7.96 5.86 2.14
CA SER A 42 -7.23 6.96 1.51
C SER A 42 -7.39 7.01 -0.01
N PRO A 43 -7.74 8.19 -0.58
CA PRO A 43 -7.66 8.42 -2.03
C PRO A 43 -6.25 8.18 -2.58
N PHE A 44 -5.20 8.51 -1.80
CA PHE A 44 -3.83 8.26 -2.18
C PHE A 44 -3.55 6.76 -2.31
N VAL A 45 -3.88 5.95 -1.30
CA VAL A 45 -3.64 4.50 -1.33
C VAL A 45 -4.44 3.84 -2.46
N ILE A 46 -5.69 4.28 -2.68
CA ILE A 46 -6.52 3.81 -3.80
C ILE A 46 -5.87 4.17 -5.15
N SER A 47 -5.30 5.37 -5.29
CA SER A 47 -4.59 5.76 -6.53
C SER A 47 -3.33 4.92 -6.75
N GLN A 48 -2.53 4.68 -5.71
CA GLN A 48 -1.29 3.91 -5.80
C GLN A 48 -1.58 2.44 -6.13
N SER A 49 -2.59 1.83 -5.52
CA SER A 49 -2.98 0.46 -5.83
C SER A 49 -3.39 0.27 -7.30
N LYS A 50 -4.07 1.25 -7.92
CA LYS A 50 -4.36 1.24 -9.36
C LYS A 50 -3.10 1.34 -10.23
N LEU A 51 -2.18 2.23 -9.87
CA LEU A 51 -0.92 2.42 -10.62
C LEU A 51 -0.04 1.18 -10.55
N ILE A 52 0.05 0.54 -9.38
CA ILE A 52 0.83 -0.68 -9.17
C ILE A 52 0.23 -1.84 -9.97
N ALA A 53 -1.09 -2.02 -9.93
CA ALA A 53 -1.77 -3.04 -10.74
C ALA A 53 -1.51 -2.85 -12.24
N LYS A 54 -1.60 -1.60 -12.74
CA LYS A 54 -1.28 -1.28 -14.15
C LYS A 54 0.17 -1.60 -14.50
N ARG A 55 1.11 -1.27 -13.62
CA ARG A 55 2.53 -1.58 -13.79
C ARG A 55 2.77 -3.09 -13.85
N ALA A 56 2.23 -3.85 -12.90
CA ALA A 56 2.35 -5.30 -12.85
C ALA A 56 1.79 -5.95 -14.13
N LEU A 57 0.62 -5.50 -14.60
CA LEU A 57 0.01 -6.02 -15.82
C LEU A 57 0.87 -5.77 -17.07
N THR A 58 1.51 -4.60 -17.12
CA THR A 58 2.40 -4.20 -18.22
C THR A 58 3.68 -5.03 -18.23
N GLU A 59 4.34 -5.18 -17.08
CA GLU A 59 5.57 -5.97 -16.92
C GLU A 59 5.33 -7.46 -17.19
N SER A 60 4.15 -7.97 -16.84
CA SER A 60 3.76 -9.38 -17.01
C SER A 60 3.11 -9.70 -18.36
N LYS A 61 3.17 -8.78 -19.34
CA LYS A 61 2.63 -8.98 -20.71
C LYS A 61 1.18 -9.47 -20.72
N ASN A 62 0.32 -8.91 -19.86
CA ASN A 62 -1.10 -9.25 -19.75
C ASN A 62 -1.45 -10.68 -19.28
N ASP A 63 -0.47 -11.47 -18.82
CA ASP A 63 -0.70 -12.78 -18.19
C ASP A 63 -1.13 -12.57 -16.72
N LEU A 64 -2.33 -13.03 -16.37
CA LEU A 64 -2.93 -12.80 -15.05
C LEU A 64 -2.12 -13.46 -13.93
N THR A 65 -1.66 -14.70 -14.12
CA THR A 65 -0.90 -15.44 -13.11
C THR A 65 0.42 -14.74 -12.82
N ARG A 66 1.15 -14.36 -13.88
CA ARG A 66 2.40 -13.60 -13.74
C ARG A 66 2.17 -12.21 -13.19
N THR A 67 1.03 -11.60 -13.48
CA THR A 67 0.67 -10.28 -12.93
C THR A 67 0.48 -10.35 -11.43
N LEU A 68 -0.21 -11.40 -10.94
CA LEU A 68 -0.39 -11.60 -9.50
C LEU A 68 0.97 -11.76 -8.80
N ASP A 69 1.84 -12.66 -9.29
CA ASP A 69 3.19 -12.81 -8.73
C ASP A 69 3.95 -11.47 -8.69
N ARG A 70 3.83 -10.70 -9.77
CA ARG A 70 4.49 -9.40 -9.87
C ARG A 70 3.96 -8.37 -8.87
N CYS A 71 2.66 -8.38 -8.56
CA CYS A 71 2.10 -7.53 -7.52
C CYS A 71 2.72 -7.81 -6.15
N PHE A 72 2.92 -9.08 -5.79
CA PHE A 72 3.56 -9.47 -4.53
C PHE A 72 5.04 -9.04 -4.50
N GLU A 73 5.77 -9.22 -5.60
CA GLU A 73 7.16 -8.77 -5.68
C GLU A 73 7.29 -7.24 -5.56
N LEU A 74 6.41 -6.48 -6.21
CA LEU A 74 6.45 -5.02 -6.17
C LEU A 74 6.11 -4.44 -4.79
N LEU A 75 5.26 -5.13 -4.02
CA LEU A 75 4.76 -4.63 -2.73
C LEU A 75 5.49 -5.21 -1.52
N LEU A 76 5.83 -6.50 -1.56
CA LEU A 76 6.41 -7.24 -0.44
C LEU A 76 7.85 -7.71 -0.72
N ALA A 77 8.39 -7.44 -1.91
CA ALA A 77 9.73 -7.88 -2.32
C ALA A 77 9.96 -9.41 -2.23
N ARG A 78 8.88 -10.20 -2.32
CA ARG A 78 8.90 -11.66 -2.31
C ARG A 78 7.80 -12.25 -3.17
N HIS A 79 7.91 -13.53 -3.49
CA HIS A 79 6.83 -14.29 -4.12
C HIS A 79 5.68 -14.56 -3.13
N PRO A 80 4.44 -14.74 -3.62
CA PRO A 80 3.32 -15.14 -2.79
C PRO A 80 3.54 -16.55 -2.23
N THR A 81 3.11 -16.77 -0.98
CA THR A 81 3.01 -18.10 -0.41
C THR A 81 1.87 -18.90 -1.07
N ALA A 82 1.85 -20.21 -0.87
CA ALA A 82 0.76 -21.06 -1.40
C ALA A 82 -0.63 -20.60 -0.90
N GLN A 83 -0.73 -20.21 0.37
CA GLN A 83 -1.99 -19.74 0.97
C GLN A 83 -2.44 -18.40 0.37
N GLU A 84 -1.51 -17.45 0.19
CA GLU A 84 -1.80 -16.15 -0.43
C GLU A 84 -2.20 -16.32 -1.90
N ARG A 85 -1.53 -17.21 -2.63
CA ARG A 85 -1.86 -17.52 -4.03
C ARG A 85 -3.28 -18.08 -4.15
N THR A 86 -3.69 -18.97 -3.25
CA THR A 86 -5.07 -19.48 -3.20
C THR A 86 -6.07 -18.36 -2.88
N ALA A 87 -5.73 -17.45 -1.97
CA ALA A 87 -6.61 -16.34 -1.60
C ALA A 87 -6.89 -15.37 -2.76
N VAL A 88 -5.92 -15.15 -3.64
CA VAL A 88 -6.07 -14.28 -4.83
C VAL A 88 -6.49 -15.04 -6.09
N GLN A 89 -6.64 -16.36 -6.03
CA GLN A 89 -6.92 -17.21 -7.20
C GLN A 89 -8.32 -16.97 -7.77
N ASN A 90 -9.24 -16.45 -6.96
CA ASN A 90 -10.60 -16.09 -7.37
C ASN A 90 -10.65 -14.79 -8.20
N ILE A 91 -9.56 -14.01 -8.24
CA ILE A 91 -9.46 -12.83 -9.09
C ILE A 91 -9.48 -13.29 -10.55
N THR A 92 -10.58 -13.05 -11.25
CA THR A 92 -10.80 -13.49 -12.63
C THR A 92 -10.73 -12.34 -13.63
N SER A 93 -10.92 -11.09 -13.18
CA SER A 93 -10.81 -9.89 -14.02
C SER A 93 -9.55 -9.09 -13.74
N LYS A 94 -9.01 -8.47 -14.80
CA LYS A 94 -7.94 -7.46 -14.71
C LYS A 94 -8.40 -6.19 -13.98
N GLU A 95 -9.70 -5.92 -13.99
CA GLU A 95 -10.29 -4.76 -13.34
C GLU A 95 -10.20 -4.86 -11.81
N ASP A 96 -10.12 -6.08 -11.26
CA ASP A 96 -10.05 -6.33 -9.82
C ASP A 96 -8.62 -6.36 -9.29
N LEU A 97 -7.60 -6.27 -10.15
CA LEU A 97 -6.18 -6.35 -9.74
C LEU A 97 -5.80 -5.28 -8.72
N PHE A 98 -6.40 -4.09 -8.79
CA PHE A 98 -6.12 -3.04 -7.81
C PHE A 98 -6.63 -3.40 -6.41
N LEU A 99 -7.66 -4.26 -6.29
CA LEU A 99 -8.16 -4.74 -5.00
C LEU A 99 -7.12 -5.63 -4.31
N VAL A 100 -6.41 -6.46 -5.07
CA VAL A 100 -5.27 -7.25 -4.56
C VAL A 100 -4.17 -6.33 -4.05
N CYS A 101 -3.75 -5.34 -4.85
CA CYS A 101 -2.74 -4.38 -4.43
C CYS A 101 -3.19 -3.61 -3.17
N ARG A 102 -4.46 -3.21 -3.09
CA ARG A 102 -5.02 -2.53 -1.92
C ARG A 102 -5.04 -3.44 -0.69
N ALA A 103 -5.40 -4.71 -0.84
CA ALA A 103 -5.39 -5.67 0.25
C ALA A 103 -3.97 -5.91 0.78
N ILE A 104 -2.98 -6.08 -0.11
CA ILE A 104 -1.57 -6.24 0.28
C ILE A 104 -1.06 -4.99 1.00
N LEU A 105 -1.33 -3.79 0.48
CA LEU A 105 -0.95 -2.52 1.12
C LEU A 105 -1.53 -2.36 2.53
N ASN A 106 -2.69 -2.95 2.80
CA ASN A 106 -3.34 -2.92 4.11
C ASN A 106 -2.99 -4.13 4.99
N SER A 107 -2.08 -5.00 4.54
CA SER A 107 -1.64 -6.17 5.30
C SER A 107 -0.53 -5.83 6.30
N ASN A 108 -0.43 -6.64 7.36
CA ASN A 108 0.67 -6.54 8.32
C ASN A 108 2.03 -6.78 7.65
N ALA A 109 2.08 -7.69 6.66
CA ALA A 109 3.31 -7.99 5.92
C ALA A 109 3.86 -6.77 5.14
N PHE A 110 3.01 -5.80 4.79
CA PHE A 110 3.46 -4.53 4.20
C PHE A 110 3.80 -3.49 5.27
N THR A 111 3.09 -3.49 6.39
CA THR A 111 3.21 -2.48 7.44
C THR A 111 4.47 -2.68 8.30
N PHE A 112 4.89 -3.92 8.50
CA PHE A 112 6.05 -4.29 9.32
C PHE A 112 7.11 -4.98 8.49
N LEU A 113 8.37 -4.63 8.74
CA LEU A 113 9.52 -5.41 8.28
C LEU A 113 9.72 -6.53 9.30
N GLU A 114 9.53 -7.78 8.88
CA GLU A 114 9.95 -8.97 9.63
C GLU A 114 11.46 -9.17 9.55
#